data_AF-A0A847F2J3-F1
#
_entry.id   AF-A0A847F2J3-F1
#
_cell.length_a   1.000
_cell.length_b   1.000
_cell.length_c   1.000
_cell.angle_alpha   90.00
_cell.angle_beta   90.00
_cell.angle_gamma   90.00
#
_symmetry.space_group_name_H-M   'P 1'
#
loop_
_entity.id
_entity.type
_entity.pdbx_description
1 polymer ?
#
loop_
_entity_poly.entity_id
_entity_poly.type
_entity_poly.pdbx_seq_one_letter_code
_entity_poly.pdbx_strand_id
1 'polypeptide(L)'
;MLGNSTLPEGLKLTRKTNVFDAETVPKGLLKAHQIALGTWGLLRVLDGELRFVLESSGESRVLRAGEAQVVEPGVSHHVELGPDARFFIEFHRPDA
;
A
#
# COMPACT_ATOMS: atom_id res chain seq x y z
N MET A 1 2.51 10.57 2.24
CA MET A 1 1.36 11.51 2.25
C MET A 1 0.09 10.72 1.94
N LEU A 2 -0.98 10.89 2.73
CA LEU A 2 -2.28 10.27 2.42
C LEU A 2 -2.88 10.89 1.15
N GLY A 3 -3.65 10.11 0.39
CA GLY A 3 -4.38 10.62 -0.78
C GLY A 3 -3.58 10.60 -2.08
N ASN A 4 -2.25 10.52 -2.03
CA ASN A 4 -1.44 10.44 -3.24
C ASN A 4 -1.60 9.06 -3.91
N SER A 5 -1.98 9.05 -5.19
CA SER A 5 -2.08 7.86 -6.04
C SER A 5 -1.10 7.88 -7.22
N THR A 6 -0.33 8.96 -7.37
CA THR A 6 0.62 9.15 -8.47
C THR A 6 2.04 8.94 -7.98
N LEU A 7 2.73 7.99 -8.59
CA LEU A 7 4.15 7.73 -8.34
C LEU A 7 5.01 8.88 -8.90
N PRO A 8 6.14 9.20 -8.24
CA PRO A 8 7.16 10.05 -8.84
C PRO A 8 7.59 9.56 -10.23
N GLU A 9 7.96 10.50 -11.10
CA GLU A 9 8.54 10.16 -12.41
C GLU A 9 9.87 9.41 -12.27
N GLY A 10 10.23 8.63 -13.30
CA GLY A 10 11.50 7.89 -13.35
C GLY A 10 11.52 6.60 -12.53
N LEU A 11 10.43 6.24 -11.85
CA LEU A 11 10.32 4.96 -11.15
C LEU A 11 9.92 3.83 -12.11
N LYS A 12 10.50 2.65 -11.91
CA LYS A 12 10.19 1.41 -12.64
C LYS A 12 9.58 0.35 -11.72
N LEU A 13 8.60 -0.38 -12.25
CA LEU A 13 8.04 -1.55 -11.57
C LEU A 13 9.10 -2.64 -11.46
N THR A 14 9.37 -3.10 -10.25
CA THR A 14 10.34 -4.18 -9.97
C THR A 14 9.67 -5.46 -9.52
N ARG A 15 8.57 -5.35 -8.76
CA ARG A 15 7.84 -6.49 -8.23
C ARG A 15 6.37 -6.13 -8.04
N LYS A 16 5.50 -7.12 -8.21
CA LYS A 16 4.09 -7.06 -7.87
C LYS A 16 3.74 -8.26 -6.99
N THR A 17 2.92 -8.08 -5.96
CA THR A 17 2.40 -9.21 -5.17
C THR A 17 1.31 -9.96 -5.92
N ASN A 18 0.98 -11.16 -5.45
CA ASN A 18 -0.34 -11.72 -5.72
C ASN A 18 -1.44 -10.81 -5.13
N VAL A 19 -2.68 -11.02 -5.56
CA VAL A 19 -3.83 -10.41 -4.90
C VAL A 19 -3.99 -11.04 -3.52
N PHE A 20 -4.13 -10.20 -2.50
CA PHE A 20 -4.47 -10.58 -1.14
C PHE A 20 -5.94 -10.29 -0.87
N ASP A 21 -6.49 -11.03 0.08
CA ASP A 21 -7.80 -10.85 0.69
C ASP A 21 -7.70 -10.98 2.21
N ALA A 22 -8.84 -10.93 2.92
CA ALA A 22 -8.91 -11.04 4.37
C ALA A 22 -8.30 -12.35 4.93
N GLU A 23 -8.22 -13.42 4.13
CA GLU A 23 -7.72 -14.73 4.56
C GLU A 23 -6.24 -14.92 4.22
N THR A 24 -5.82 -14.41 3.07
CA THR A 24 -4.49 -14.64 2.48
C THR A 24 -3.50 -13.52 2.75
N VAL A 25 -3.96 -12.38 3.28
CA VAL A 25 -3.09 -11.25 3.63
C VAL A 25 -1.97 -11.69 4.58
N PRO A 26 -0.70 -11.36 4.27
CA PRO A 26 0.38 -11.55 5.23
C PRO A 26 0.11 -10.74 6.50
N LYS A 27 0.05 -11.40 7.66
CA LYS A 27 -0.25 -10.77 8.96
C LYS A 27 0.65 -9.59 9.31
N GLY A 28 1.84 -9.49 8.70
CA GLY A 28 2.74 -8.35 8.86
C GLY A 28 2.18 -7.04 8.27
N LEU A 29 1.34 -7.10 7.22
CA LEU A 29 0.72 -5.91 6.64
C LEU A 29 -0.35 -5.30 7.56
N LEU A 30 -0.92 -6.13 8.44
CA LEU A 30 -1.93 -5.73 9.44
C LEU A 30 -1.32 -5.09 10.69
N LYS A 31 0.00 -4.89 10.70
CA LYS A 31 0.76 -4.29 11.80
C LYS A 31 1.67 -3.21 11.25
N ALA A 32 2.17 -2.35 12.13
CA ALA A 32 3.15 -1.32 11.79
C ALA A 32 4.34 -1.95 11.03
N HIS A 33 4.56 -1.49 9.81
CA HIS A 33 5.68 -1.90 8.97
C HIS A 33 6.07 -0.77 8.02
N GLN A 34 7.20 -0.95 7.34
CA GLN A 34 7.74 0.01 6.40
C GLN A 34 8.14 -0.70 5.10
N ILE A 35 8.04 0.03 3.99
CA ILE A 35 8.72 -0.35 2.75
C ILE A 35 10.19 0.08 2.87
N ALA A 36 11.08 -0.76 2.37
CA ALA A 36 12.52 -0.51 2.39
C ALA A 36 12.88 0.83 1.73
N LEU A 37 13.94 1.48 2.23
CA LEU A 37 14.48 2.70 1.63
C LEU A 37 14.80 2.50 0.14
N GLY A 38 14.59 3.55 -0.66
CA GLY A 38 14.74 3.52 -2.11
C GLY A 38 13.68 2.69 -2.85
N THR A 39 12.60 2.25 -2.18
CA THR A 39 11.48 1.55 -2.81
C THR A 39 10.17 2.25 -2.49
N TRP A 40 9.37 2.48 -3.53
CA TRP A 40 8.03 3.02 -3.43
C TRP A 40 7.00 1.90 -3.53
N GLY A 41 5.96 1.94 -2.70
CA GLY A 41 4.80 1.08 -2.83
C GLY A 41 3.68 1.78 -3.56
N LEU A 42 2.93 1.05 -4.38
CA LEU A 42 1.62 1.47 -4.85
C LEU A 42 0.61 0.39 -4.50
N LEU A 43 -0.17 0.64 -3.44
CA LEU A 43 -1.25 -0.21 -3.00
C LEU A 43 -2.48 0.09 -3.86
N ARG A 44 -3.07 -0.94 -4.46
CA ARG A 44 -4.27 -0.83 -5.29
C ARG A 44 -5.38 -1.73 -4.78
N VAL A 45 -6.56 -1.15 -4.55
CA VAL A 45 -7.75 -1.89 -4.12
C VAL A 45 -8.55 -2.30 -5.36
N LEU A 46 -8.80 -3.60 -5.48
CA LEU A 46 -9.59 -4.21 -6.56
C LEU A 46 -11.06 -4.33 -6.20
N ASP A 47 -11.35 -4.67 -4.94
CA ASP A 47 -12.70 -4.87 -4.43
C ASP A 47 -12.77 -4.56 -2.93
N GLY A 48 -13.98 -4.32 -2.43
CA GLY A 48 -14.24 -3.99 -1.04
C GLY A 48 -13.60 -2.67 -0.61
N GLU A 49 -13.19 -2.61 0.65
CA GLU A 49 -12.51 -1.44 1.22
C GLU A 49 -11.34 -1.82 2.13
N LEU A 50 -10.32 -0.97 2.14
CA LEU A 50 -9.12 -1.08 2.95
C LEU A 50 -8.83 0.27 3.59
N ARG A 51 -8.52 0.30 4.89
CA ARG A 51 -8.02 1.51 5.55
C ARG A 51 -6.50 1.46 5.59
N PHE A 52 -5.87 2.50 5.07
CA PHE A 52 -4.44 2.74 5.22
C PHE A 52 -4.20 3.69 6.39
N VAL A 53 -3.34 3.34 7.33
CA VAL A 53 -3.10 4.11 8.56
C VAL A 53 -1.62 4.48 8.66
N LEU A 54 -1.32 5.77 8.86
CA LEU A 54 0.04 6.24 9.14
C LEU A 54 0.35 6.11 10.63
N GLU A 55 1.46 5.48 10.98
CA GLU A 55 1.85 5.30 12.38
C GLU A 55 2.29 6.60 13.05
N SER A 56 2.90 7.52 12.28
CA SER A 56 3.47 8.74 12.83
C SER A 56 2.42 9.72 13.34
N SER A 57 1.21 9.71 12.76
CA SER A 57 0.14 10.66 13.09
C SER A 57 -1.17 9.99 13.50
N GLY A 58 -1.35 8.70 13.23
CA GLY A 58 -2.64 8.02 13.34
C GLY A 58 -3.65 8.43 12.28
N GLU A 59 -3.28 9.33 11.36
CA GLU A 59 -4.14 9.69 10.23
C GLU A 59 -4.37 8.48 9.33
N SER A 60 -5.59 8.36 8.81
CA SER A 60 -5.95 7.25 7.95
C SER A 60 -6.78 7.68 6.75
N ARG A 61 -6.73 6.86 5.71
CA ARG A 61 -7.55 6.98 4.51
C ARG A 61 -8.21 5.64 4.21
N VAL A 62 -9.51 5.66 3.97
CA VAL A 62 -10.24 4.51 3.41
C VAL A 62 -10.09 4.55 1.89
N LEU A 63 -9.71 3.40 1.33
CA LEU A 63 -9.55 3.14 -0.09
C LEU A 63 -10.61 2.13 -0.51
N ARG A 64 -11.36 2.44 -1.57
CA ARG A 64 -12.38 1.59 -2.19
C ARG A 64 -11.88 0.99 -3.50
N ALA A 65 -12.62 0.03 -4.04
CA ALA A 65 -12.37 -0.55 -5.36
C ALA A 65 -12.04 0.52 -6.43
N GLY A 66 -10.91 0.33 -7.13
CA GLY A 66 -10.40 1.25 -8.14
C GLY A 66 -9.46 2.34 -7.60
N GLU A 67 -9.40 2.55 -6.28
CA GLU A 67 -8.50 3.53 -5.67
C GLU A 67 -7.11 2.95 -5.37
N ALA A 68 -6.16 3.87 -5.21
CA ALA A 68 -4.78 3.54 -4.89
C ALA A 68 -4.16 4.51 -3.88
N GLN A 69 -3.12 4.03 -3.20
CA GLN A 69 -2.30 4.78 -2.27
C GLN A 69 -0.82 4.53 -2.54
N VAL A 70 -0.08 5.61 -2.78
CA VAL A 70 1.37 5.62 -2.84
C VAL A 70 1.93 5.56 -1.41
N VAL A 71 2.89 4.67 -1.21
CA VAL A 71 3.61 4.48 0.05
C VAL A 71 5.06 4.89 -0.18
N GLU A 72 5.49 5.93 0.52
CA GLU A 72 6.85 6.46 0.37
C GLU A 72 7.87 5.56 1.11
N PRO A 73 9.13 5.51 0.66
CA PRO A 73 10.17 4.76 1.34
C PRO A 73 10.31 5.20 2.80
N GLY A 74 10.41 4.23 3.73
CA GLY A 74 10.62 4.51 5.15
C GLY A 74 9.39 5.05 5.91
N VAL A 75 8.24 5.24 5.25
CA VAL A 75 7.01 5.63 5.96
C VAL A 75 6.41 4.43 6.67
N SER A 76 6.27 4.53 8.00
CA SER A 76 5.66 3.48 8.82
C SER A 76 4.14 3.55 8.75
N HIS A 77 3.51 2.42 8.45
CA HIS A 77 2.08 2.31 8.24
C HIS A 77 1.59 0.88 8.49
N HIS A 78 0.27 0.70 8.51
CA HIS A 78 -0.38 -0.60 8.40
C HIS A 78 -1.67 -0.49 7.59
N VAL A 79 -2.28 -1.64 7.32
CA VAL A 79 -3.62 -1.71 6.70
C VAL A 79 -4.61 -2.43 7.58
N GLU A 80 -5.84 -1.95 7.60
CA GLU A 80 -7.00 -2.65 8.13
C GLU A 80 -7.89 -3.05 6.96
N LEU A 81 -8.36 -4.29 6.93
CA LEU A 81 -9.13 -4.83 5.81
C LEU A 81 -10.61 -4.91 6.17
N GLY A 82 -11.48 -4.50 5.25
CA GLY A 82 -12.87 -4.94 5.24
C GLY A 82 -12.98 -6.42 4.86
N PRO A 83 -14.14 -7.06 5.12
CA PRO A 83 -14.33 -8.49 4.89
C PRO A 83 -14.15 -8.89 3.40
N ASP A 84 -14.58 -8.02 2.48
CA ASP A 84 -14.53 -8.27 1.04
C ASP A 84 -13.31 -7.62 0.36
N ALA A 85 -12.34 -7.12 1.15
CA ALA A 85 -11.19 -6.41 0.61
C ALA A 85 -10.36 -7.31 -0.30
N ARG A 86 -10.10 -6.86 -1.52
CA ARG A 86 -9.14 -7.48 -2.44
C ARG A 86 -8.14 -6.43 -2.91
N PHE A 87 -6.85 -6.68 -2.75
CA PHE A 87 -5.83 -5.67 -3.10
C PHE A 87 -4.50 -6.32 -3.50
N PHE A 88 -3.62 -5.54 -4.12
CA PHE A 88 -2.23 -5.92 -4.34
C PHE A 88 -1.32 -4.72 -4.19
N ILE A 89 -0.02 -4.98 -4.08
CA ILE A 89 1.00 -3.94 -3.96
C ILE A 89 2.00 -4.09 -5.11
N GLU A 90 2.25 -2.98 -5.80
CA GLU A 90 3.38 -2.82 -6.71
C GLU A 90 4.55 -2.18 -5.96
N PHE A 91 5.77 -2.62 -6.27
CA PHE A 91 7.01 -2.07 -5.73
C PHE A 91 7.83 -1.47 -6.86
N HIS A 92 8.13 -0.18 -6.72
CA HIS A 92 8.81 0.62 -7.73
C HIS A 92 10.12 1.19 -7.20
N ARG A 93 11.14 1.29 -8.06
CA ARG A 93 12.46 1.85 -7.72
C ARG A 93 12.93 2.77 -8.84
N PRO A 94 13.75 3.81 -8.55
CA PRO A 94 14.42 4.56 -9.61
C PRO A 94 15.36 3.63 -10.39
N ASP A 95 15.65 3.99 -11.65
CA ASP A 95 16.75 3.38 -12.38
C ASP A 95 18.07 3.61 -11.60
N ALA A 96 18.96 2.60 -11.63
CA ALA A 96 20.24 2.62 -10.92
C ALA A 96 21.26 3.54 -11.60
#